data_AF-E3S2C2-F1
#
_entry.id   AF-E3S2C2-F1
#
_cell.length_a   1.000
_cell.length_b   1.000
_cell.length_c   1.000
_cell.angle_alpha   90.00
_cell.angle_beta   90.00
_cell.angle_gamma   90.00
#
_symmetry.space_group_name_H-M   'P 1'
#
loop_
_entity.id
_entity.type
_entity.pdbx_description
1 polymer ?
#
loop_
_entity_poly.entity_id
_entity_poly.type
_entity_poly.pdbx_seq_one_letter_code
_entity_poly.pdbx_strand_id
1 'polypeptide(L)'
;MTESFAPAVMNATLPHPPLDLRKVLLVHLLVFQEAVFALQIDDFDVIGFDYYTYDYPVYIFQSRSVPGPVDMGRFDNDKVYRAVVMKFHCDNFCVVMERFIQNNIRRLLSIATSVTRIVFKATPAFRAIRQPIIHEDMHSCLLVTEDNNEMILDGTIDQYGLDWRTHWLLTKEAAMASHMGDLDPRDDDEWEEIRKSLSDPYFYHGYWGGVADRRIEELFETLDWECLRGLSEAEIESSIRAIARNKFVGAYEEAQERAQIRR
;
A
#
# COMPACT_ATOMS: atom_id res chain seq x y z
N MET A 1 -52.68 -43.75 8.48
CA MET A 1 -51.88 -42.55 8.82
C MET A 1 -50.70 -42.57 7.88
N THR A 2 -50.73 -41.73 6.85
CA THR A 2 -49.67 -41.63 5.84
C THR A 2 -48.91 -40.33 6.09
N GLU A 3 -47.71 -40.45 6.63
CA GLU A 3 -46.80 -39.33 6.82
C GLU A 3 -46.26 -38.90 5.44
N SER A 4 -46.62 -37.69 5.05
CA SER A 4 -46.08 -37.00 3.89
C SER A 4 -44.71 -36.44 4.27
N PHE A 5 -43.65 -37.00 3.70
CA PHE A 5 -42.32 -36.40 3.73
C PHE A 5 -42.28 -35.27 2.70
N ALA A 6 -42.27 -34.02 3.18
CA ALA A 6 -41.95 -32.88 2.34
C ALA A 6 -40.47 -32.95 1.92
N PRO A 7 -40.14 -32.74 0.64
CA PRO A 7 -38.76 -32.71 0.19
C PRO A 7 -38.06 -31.48 0.75
N ALA A 8 -36.87 -31.69 1.32
CA ALA A 8 -35.98 -30.61 1.72
C ALA A 8 -35.63 -29.79 0.48
N VAL A 9 -36.07 -28.53 0.45
CA VAL A 9 -35.66 -27.55 -0.54
C VAL A 9 -34.19 -27.26 -0.29
N MET A 10 -33.31 -27.94 -1.02
CA MET A 10 -31.91 -27.53 -1.13
C MET A 10 -31.90 -26.21 -1.89
N ASN A 11 -31.84 -25.09 -1.15
CA ASN A 11 -31.46 -23.82 -1.73
C ASN A 11 -30.01 -23.97 -2.21
N ALA A 12 -29.85 -24.32 -3.48
CA ALA A 12 -28.56 -24.21 -4.16
C ALA A 12 -28.22 -22.73 -4.20
N THR A 13 -27.42 -22.27 -3.24
CA THR A 13 -26.82 -20.94 -3.27
C THR A 13 -26.00 -20.88 -4.55
N LEU A 14 -26.38 -20.01 -5.48
CA LEU A 14 -25.63 -19.80 -6.71
C LEU A 14 -24.17 -19.46 -6.34
N PRO A 15 -23.17 -20.02 -7.02
CA PRO A 15 -21.79 -19.75 -6.72
C PRO A 15 -21.53 -18.23 -6.80
N HIS A 16 -20.94 -17.67 -5.75
CA HIS A 16 -20.62 -16.25 -5.70
C HIS A 16 -19.71 -15.87 -6.89
N PRO A 17 -19.88 -14.67 -7.47
CA PRO A 17 -18.99 -14.18 -8.51
C PRO A 17 -17.53 -14.29 -8.08
N PRO A 18 -16.60 -14.70 -8.97
CA PRO A 18 -15.19 -14.74 -8.63
C PRO A 18 -14.69 -13.34 -8.25
N LEU A 19 -13.63 -13.28 -7.44
CA LEU A 19 -12.89 -12.04 -7.26
C LEU A 19 -12.30 -11.62 -8.61
N ASP A 20 -12.41 -10.36 -8.95
CA ASP A 20 -11.70 -9.77 -10.07
C ASP A 20 -10.31 -9.27 -9.63
N LEU A 21 -9.45 -8.97 -10.61
CA LEU A 21 -8.10 -8.49 -10.38
C LEU A 21 -8.09 -7.23 -9.50
N ARG A 22 -8.99 -6.28 -9.76
CA ARG A 22 -9.08 -5.04 -8.99
C ARG A 22 -9.35 -5.32 -7.51
N LYS A 23 -10.28 -6.20 -7.18
CA LYS A 23 -10.56 -6.56 -5.78
C LYS A 23 -9.36 -7.24 -5.11
N VAL A 24 -8.67 -8.14 -5.82
CA VAL A 24 -7.44 -8.76 -5.28
C VAL A 24 -6.39 -7.69 -4.98
N LEU A 25 -6.14 -6.75 -5.90
CA LEU A 25 -5.18 -5.67 -5.69
C LEU A 25 -5.60 -4.72 -4.56
N LEU A 26 -6.90 -4.47 -4.39
CA LEU A 26 -7.44 -3.65 -3.30
C LEU A 26 -7.10 -4.28 -1.93
N VAL A 27 -7.25 -5.59 -1.78
CA VAL A 27 -6.85 -6.29 -0.54
C VAL A 27 -5.38 -6.03 -0.22
N HIS A 28 -4.49 -6.11 -1.22
CA HIS A 28 -3.05 -5.89 -1.04
C HIS A 28 -2.76 -4.44 -0.64
N LEU A 29 -3.38 -3.46 -1.29
CA LEU A 29 -3.27 -2.05 -0.92
C LEU A 29 -3.65 -1.83 0.55
N LEU A 30 -4.80 -2.35 0.97
CA LEU A 30 -5.33 -2.14 2.32
C LEU A 30 -4.45 -2.79 3.38
N VAL A 31 -3.96 -4.00 3.14
CA VAL A 31 -3.02 -4.68 4.03
C VAL A 31 -1.73 -3.87 4.19
N PHE A 32 -1.20 -3.34 3.08
CA PHE A 32 -0.02 -2.47 3.13
C PHE A 32 -0.28 -1.18 3.91
N GLN A 33 -1.41 -0.50 3.67
CA GLN A 33 -1.77 0.72 4.40
C GLN A 33 -1.86 0.48 5.91
N GLU A 34 -2.52 -0.59 6.36
CA GLU A 34 -2.59 -0.90 7.79
C GLU A 34 -1.21 -1.29 8.36
N ALA A 35 -0.31 -1.85 7.55
CA ALA A 35 1.08 -2.06 7.95
C ALA A 35 1.85 -0.73 8.10
N VAL A 36 1.58 0.27 7.25
CA VAL A 36 2.11 1.63 7.43
C VAL A 36 1.54 2.26 8.71
N PHE A 37 0.23 2.13 8.96
CA PHE A 37 -0.42 2.74 10.12
C PHE A 37 0.03 2.17 11.47
N ALA A 38 0.58 0.97 11.47
CA ALA A 38 1.19 0.37 12.64
C ALA A 38 2.61 0.87 12.93
N LEU A 39 3.22 1.67 12.04
CA LEU A 39 4.45 2.39 12.35
C LEU A 39 4.19 3.52 13.33
N GLN A 40 5.22 3.85 14.11
CA GLN A 40 5.26 5.12 14.81
C GLN A 40 5.79 6.21 13.87
N ILE A 41 5.08 7.33 13.83
CA ILE A 41 5.47 8.53 13.10
C ILE A 41 5.65 9.68 14.07
N ASP A 42 6.61 10.56 13.80
CA ASP A 42 6.75 11.80 14.55
C ASP A 42 5.54 12.69 14.29
N ASP A 43 5.00 13.34 15.33
CA ASP A 43 4.06 14.44 15.08
C ASP A 43 4.82 15.58 14.39
N PHE A 44 4.10 16.33 13.58
CA PHE A 44 4.69 17.40 12.81
C PHE A 44 3.69 18.53 12.61
N ASP A 45 4.26 19.71 12.45
CA ASP A 45 3.52 20.90 12.07
C ASP A 45 3.95 21.40 10.71
N VAL A 46 2.95 21.78 9.93
CA VAL A 46 3.16 22.54 8.70
C VAL A 46 3.48 23.97 9.10
N ILE A 47 4.71 24.40 8.86
CA ILE A 47 5.21 25.72 9.25
C ILE A 47 5.09 26.75 8.13
N GLY A 48 4.78 26.32 6.90
CA GLY A 48 4.54 27.23 5.79
C GLY A 48 4.46 26.55 4.44
N PHE A 49 4.41 27.40 3.41
CA PHE A 49 4.39 27.06 2.01
C PHE A 49 5.46 27.87 1.28
N ASP A 50 6.22 27.24 0.39
CA ASP A 50 7.07 27.95 -0.56
C ASP A 50 6.52 27.76 -1.98
N TYR A 51 6.13 28.87 -2.61
CA TYR A 51 5.71 28.96 -4.01
C TYR A 51 6.64 29.88 -4.82
N TYR A 52 7.61 30.54 -4.17
CA TYR A 52 8.51 31.47 -4.85
C TYR A 52 9.64 30.74 -5.57
N THR A 53 9.97 29.55 -5.09
CA THR A 53 11.08 28.75 -5.63
C THR A 53 10.61 27.71 -6.66
N TYR A 54 9.30 27.36 -6.68
CA TYR A 54 8.77 26.23 -7.44
C TYR A 54 7.45 26.55 -8.14
N ASP A 55 7.19 25.91 -9.28
CA ASP A 55 5.95 26.07 -10.05
C ASP A 55 4.71 25.41 -9.38
N TYR A 56 4.85 24.96 -8.14
CA TYR A 56 3.86 24.17 -7.40
C TYR A 56 4.03 24.36 -5.88
N PRO A 57 2.96 24.17 -5.08
CA PRO A 57 3.02 24.41 -3.64
C PRO A 57 3.88 23.36 -2.94
N VAL A 58 4.97 23.79 -2.30
CA VAL A 58 5.80 22.93 -1.45
C VAL A 58 5.44 23.15 0.02
N TYR A 59 5.01 22.08 0.67
CA TYR A 59 4.72 22.06 2.11
C TYR A 59 6.01 21.91 2.90
N ILE A 60 6.24 22.83 3.83
CA ILE A 60 7.37 22.74 4.77
C ILE A 60 6.81 22.30 6.12
N PHE A 61 7.34 21.19 6.65
CA PHE A 61 6.95 20.67 7.95
C PHE A 61 8.15 20.49 8.87
N GLN A 62 7.90 20.54 10.17
CA GLN A 62 8.88 20.30 11.22
C GLN A 62 8.34 19.27 12.20
N SER A 63 9.11 18.21 12.44
CA SER A 63 8.80 17.22 13.48
C SER A 63 8.86 17.86 14.87
N ARG A 64 7.88 17.56 15.73
CA ARG A 64 7.69 18.22 17.04
C ARG A 64 7.83 17.33 18.25
N SER A 65 7.62 16.02 18.14
CA SER A 65 7.40 15.15 19.30
C SER A 65 8.13 13.81 19.19
N VAL A 66 7.98 13.01 20.26
CA VAL A 66 8.35 11.60 20.30
C VAL A 66 7.43 10.82 19.34
N PRO A 67 7.96 9.87 18.54
CA PRO A 67 7.14 9.04 17.67
C PRO A 67 5.92 8.46 18.37
N GLY A 68 4.77 8.51 17.69
CA GLY A 68 3.50 7.98 18.19
C GLY A 68 2.73 7.24 17.08
N PRO A 69 1.66 6.53 17.42
CA PRO A 69 0.83 5.85 16.42
C PRO A 69 0.21 6.86 15.46
N VAL A 70 -0.08 6.42 14.23
CA VAL A 70 -0.81 7.23 13.25
C VAL A 70 -2.19 7.62 13.81
N ASP A 71 -2.50 8.92 13.80
CA ASP A 71 -3.81 9.44 14.16
C ASP A 71 -4.78 9.22 12.99
N MET A 72 -5.61 8.18 13.11
CA MET A 72 -6.59 7.84 12.07
C MET A 72 -7.66 8.93 11.87
N GLY A 73 -8.03 9.67 12.92
CA GLY A 73 -8.99 10.75 12.80
C GLY A 73 -8.42 11.89 11.96
N ARG A 74 -7.14 12.20 12.14
CA ARG A 74 -6.42 13.16 11.30
C ARG A 74 -6.16 12.61 9.90
N PHE A 75 -5.77 11.34 9.78
CA PHE A 75 -5.57 10.68 8.48
C PHE A 75 -6.82 10.77 7.60
N ASP A 76 -8.02 10.51 8.13
CA ASP A 76 -9.24 10.56 7.32
C ASP A 76 -9.61 11.98 6.85
N ASN A 77 -9.15 13.03 7.55
CA ASN A 77 -9.63 14.40 7.36
C ASN A 77 -8.56 15.42 6.89
N ASP A 78 -7.27 15.10 7.01
CA ASP A 78 -6.14 15.99 6.71
C ASP A 78 -5.27 15.39 5.60
N LYS A 79 -5.42 15.94 4.39
CA LYS A 79 -4.67 15.49 3.20
C LYS A 79 -3.16 15.64 3.36
N VAL A 80 -2.69 16.68 4.05
CA VAL A 80 -1.25 16.88 4.27
C VAL A 80 -0.74 15.82 5.22
N TYR A 81 -1.53 15.48 6.25
CA TYR A 81 -1.20 14.39 7.15
C TYR A 81 -1.13 13.04 6.47
N ARG A 82 -2.11 12.69 5.63
CA ARG A 82 -2.00 11.47 4.82
C ARG A 82 -0.75 11.47 3.95
N ALA A 83 -0.47 12.60 3.30
CA ALA A 83 0.67 12.71 2.41
C ALA A 83 1.99 12.47 3.15
N VAL A 84 2.15 13.03 4.35
CA VAL A 84 3.34 12.82 5.19
C VAL A 84 3.42 11.38 5.70
N VAL A 85 2.31 10.80 6.17
CA VAL A 85 2.26 9.41 6.65
C VAL A 85 2.67 8.42 5.56
N MET A 86 2.20 8.62 4.33
CA MET A 86 2.48 7.71 3.22
C MET A 86 3.81 8.02 2.52
N LYS A 87 4.44 9.16 2.84
CA LYS A 87 5.70 9.58 2.24
C LYS A 87 6.80 8.57 2.54
N PHE A 88 7.66 8.31 1.56
CA PHE A 88 8.82 7.42 1.68
C PHE A 88 8.50 5.93 1.89
N HIS A 89 7.25 5.52 1.64
CA HIS A 89 6.87 4.10 1.70
C HIS A 89 6.67 3.46 0.32
N CYS A 90 6.91 4.20 -0.75
CA CYS A 90 6.72 3.72 -2.11
C CYS A 90 7.65 2.55 -2.50
N ASP A 91 8.93 2.67 -2.15
CA ASP A 91 9.91 1.60 -2.31
C ASP A 91 9.53 0.37 -1.47
N ASN A 92 9.06 0.60 -0.24
CA ASN A 92 8.61 -0.46 0.67
C ASN A 92 7.41 -1.20 0.08
N PHE A 93 6.43 -0.47 -0.46
CA PHE A 93 5.28 -1.05 -1.14
C PHE A 93 5.74 -1.97 -2.27
N CYS A 94 6.58 -1.47 -3.17
CA CYS A 94 7.10 -2.23 -4.30
C CYS A 94 7.84 -3.49 -3.88
N VAL A 95 8.80 -3.37 -2.95
CA VAL A 95 9.63 -4.51 -2.54
C VAL A 95 8.85 -5.56 -1.74
N VAL A 96 7.95 -5.12 -0.85
CA VAL A 96 7.20 -6.02 0.03
C VAL A 96 6.04 -6.66 -0.73
N MET A 97 5.26 -5.88 -1.48
CA MET A 97 3.98 -6.35 -2.02
C MET A 97 4.09 -7.09 -3.35
N GLU A 98 5.12 -6.83 -4.18
CA GLU A 98 5.28 -7.44 -5.50
C GLU A 98 5.10 -8.96 -5.46
N ARG A 99 5.84 -9.65 -4.57
CA ARG A 99 5.82 -11.11 -4.47
C ARG A 99 4.44 -11.65 -4.04
N PHE A 100 3.78 -10.96 -3.11
CA PHE A 100 2.48 -11.39 -2.60
C PHE A 100 1.40 -11.21 -3.65
N ILE A 101 1.41 -10.07 -4.35
CA ILE A 101 0.49 -9.79 -5.46
C ILE A 101 0.67 -10.83 -6.56
N GLN A 102 1.91 -11.07 -7.01
CA GLN A 102 2.18 -12.02 -8.07
C GLN A 102 1.73 -13.45 -7.70
N ASN A 103 1.99 -13.88 -6.47
CA ASN A 103 1.59 -15.21 -5.99
C ASN A 103 0.07 -15.33 -5.85
N ASN A 104 -0.59 -14.34 -5.26
CA ASN A 104 -2.04 -14.37 -5.02
C ASN A 104 -2.84 -14.25 -6.32
N ILE A 105 -2.44 -13.41 -7.28
CA ILE A 105 -3.11 -13.34 -8.58
C ILE A 105 -3.02 -14.70 -9.29
N ARG A 106 -1.82 -15.28 -9.37
CA ARG A 106 -1.62 -16.60 -10.00
C ARG A 106 -2.50 -17.67 -9.34
N ARG A 107 -2.55 -17.67 -8.00
CA ARG A 107 -3.33 -18.65 -7.23
C ARG A 107 -4.84 -18.46 -7.35
N LEU A 108 -5.33 -17.23 -7.29
CA LEU A 108 -6.76 -16.94 -7.15
C LEU A 108 -7.46 -16.80 -8.51
N LEU A 109 -6.80 -16.20 -9.48
CA LEU A 109 -7.41 -15.79 -10.74
C LEU A 109 -7.01 -16.71 -11.90
N SER A 110 -5.91 -17.48 -11.76
CA SER A 110 -5.37 -18.35 -12.82
C SER A 110 -5.15 -17.64 -14.16
N ILE A 111 -4.92 -16.31 -14.12
CA ILE A 111 -4.65 -15.46 -15.28
C ILE A 111 -3.14 -15.29 -15.48
N ALA A 112 -2.73 -15.06 -16.72
CA ALA A 112 -1.36 -14.69 -17.05
C ALA A 112 -1.15 -13.20 -16.79
N THR A 113 -0.56 -12.87 -15.64
CA THR A 113 -0.21 -11.50 -15.28
C THR A 113 1.28 -11.35 -14.98
N SER A 114 1.85 -10.23 -15.39
CA SER A 114 3.15 -9.77 -14.89
C SER A 114 2.95 -8.64 -13.90
N VAL A 115 3.78 -8.63 -12.86
CA VAL A 115 3.90 -7.52 -11.91
C VAL A 115 5.35 -7.08 -11.99
N THR A 116 5.59 -5.83 -12.31
CA THR A 116 6.93 -5.26 -12.38
C THR A 116 7.02 -3.98 -11.59
N ARG A 117 8.14 -3.75 -10.93
CA ARG A 117 8.43 -2.50 -10.25
C ARG A 117 8.82 -1.45 -11.29
N ILE A 118 8.23 -0.28 -11.20
CA ILE A 118 8.59 0.86 -12.03
C ILE A 118 8.81 2.08 -11.15
N VAL A 119 9.57 3.03 -11.66
CA VAL A 119 9.82 4.30 -10.99
C VAL A 119 9.51 5.44 -11.96
N PHE A 120 9.03 6.55 -11.43
CA PHE A 120 8.73 7.72 -12.22
C PHE A 120 9.03 9.01 -11.46
N LYS A 121 9.21 10.09 -12.22
CA LYS A 121 9.18 11.46 -11.71
C LYS A 121 7.77 11.98 -11.80
N ALA A 122 7.20 12.43 -10.69
CA ALA A 122 5.89 13.07 -10.73
C ALA A 122 5.91 14.29 -11.65
N THR A 123 4.76 14.62 -12.24
CA THR A 123 4.61 15.89 -12.97
C THR A 123 4.89 17.06 -12.02
N PRO A 124 5.37 18.22 -12.51
CA PRO A 124 5.82 19.31 -11.65
C PRO A 124 4.84 19.64 -10.53
N ALA A 125 3.52 19.71 -10.83
CA ALA A 125 2.46 20.01 -9.85
C ALA A 125 2.42 19.11 -8.60
N PHE A 126 2.99 17.90 -8.65
CA PHE A 126 2.96 16.91 -7.59
C PHE A 126 4.35 16.57 -7.02
N ARG A 127 5.41 17.23 -7.46
CA ARG A 127 6.76 16.95 -6.97
C ARG A 127 6.88 17.36 -5.50
N ALA A 128 7.56 16.53 -4.72
CA ALA A 128 8.00 16.86 -3.37
C ALA A 128 9.50 17.16 -3.40
N ILE A 129 9.92 18.19 -2.65
CA ILE A 129 11.33 18.57 -2.52
C ILE A 129 11.72 18.53 -1.05
N ARG A 130 12.87 17.92 -0.76
CA ARG A 130 13.42 17.84 0.60
C ARG A 130 14.58 18.81 0.77
N GLN A 131 14.36 19.96 1.40
CA GLN A 131 15.49 20.86 1.73
C GLN A 131 16.50 20.20 2.69
N PRO A 132 17.82 20.53 2.59
CA PRO A 132 18.45 21.49 1.67
C PRO A 132 18.82 20.89 0.30
N ILE A 133 18.50 19.63 0.03
CA ILE A 133 18.91 18.91 -1.16
C ILE A 133 17.75 18.96 -2.17
N ILE A 134 17.87 19.79 -3.21
CA ILE A 134 16.88 19.87 -4.31
C ILE A 134 17.05 18.64 -5.22
N HIS A 135 16.85 17.43 -4.68
CA HIS A 135 16.61 16.26 -5.49
C HIS A 135 15.10 16.08 -5.64
N GLU A 136 14.68 15.87 -6.89
CA GLU A 136 13.31 15.46 -7.17
C GLU A 136 13.16 14.03 -6.67
N ASP A 137 12.26 13.83 -5.70
CA ASP A 137 12.00 12.51 -5.17
C ASP A 137 11.37 11.65 -6.28
N MET A 138 12.08 10.59 -6.66
CA MET A 138 11.56 9.53 -7.51
C MET A 138 10.49 8.75 -6.76
N HIS A 139 9.47 8.27 -7.48
CA HIS A 139 8.39 7.50 -6.88
C HIS A 139 8.23 6.14 -7.53
N SER A 140 8.03 5.13 -6.68
CA SER A 140 7.99 3.73 -7.05
C SER A 140 6.56 3.20 -6.96
N CYS A 141 6.13 2.48 -8.00
CA CYS A 141 4.84 1.80 -8.04
C CYS A 141 4.95 0.46 -8.78
N LEU A 142 3.86 -0.31 -8.77
CA LEU A 142 3.81 -1.60 -9.45
C LEU A 142 3.02 -1.47 -10.76
N LEU A 143 3.64 -1.87 -11.86
CA LEU A 143 2.99 -2.08 -13.15
C LEU A 143 2.43 -3.50 -13.20
N VAL A 144 1.10 -3.62 -13.28
CA VAL A 144 0.39 -4.88 -13.44
C VAL A 144 -0.09 -4.98 -14.88
N THR A 145 0.34 -6.01 -15.59
CA THR A 145 -0.08 -6.25 -16.98
C THR A 145 -0.96 -7.50 -17.06
N GLU A 146 -2.17 -7.35 -17.58
CA GLU A 146 -3.15 -8.42 -17.84
C GLU A 146 -3.58 -8.33 -19.32
N ASP A 147 -3.28 -9.35 -20.13
CA ASP A 147 -3.69 -9.41 -21.54
C ASP A 147 -3.37 -8.14 -22.37
N ASN A 148 -2.20 -7.55 -22.13
CA ASN A 148 -1.69 -6.28 -22.68
C ASN A 148 -2.32 -5.00 -22.11
N ASN A 149 -3.22 -5.10 -21.13
CA ASN A 149 -3.69 -3.95 -20.39
C ASN A 149 -2.70 -3.63 -19.26
N GLU A 150 -2.10 -2.43 -19.33
CA GLU A 150 -1.15 -1.94 -18.34
C GLU A 150 -1.87 -1.09 -17.28
N MET A 151 -1.80 -1.52 -16.02
CA MET A 151 -2.33 -0.80 -14.87
C MET A 151 -1.22 -0.43 -13.89
N ILE A 152 -1.32 0.79 -13.35
CA ILE A 152 -0.43 1.30 -12.31
C ILE A 152 -1.12 1.14 -10.97
N LEU A 153 -0.52 0.31 -10.13
CA LEU A 153 -0.90 0.13 -8.73
C LEU A 153 0.05 0.96 -7.85
N ASP A 154 -0.47 2.02 -7.27
CA ASP A 154 0.27 2.94 -6.41
C ASP A 154 -0.20 2.82 -4.95
N GLY A 155 0.65 2.19 -4.13
CA GLY A 155 0.40 1.98 -2.70
C GLY A 155 0.48 3.24 -1.84
N THR A 156 0.99 4.34 -2.36
CA THR A 156 1.30 5.56 -1.61
C THR A 156 0.83 6.83 -2.32
N ILE A 157 -0.18 6.72 -3.19
CA ILE A 157 -0.70 7.82 -4.01
C ILE A 157 -1.14 9.06 -3.18
N ASP A 158 -1.50 8.85 -1.92
CA ASP A 158 -1.82 9.90 -0.96
C ASP A 158 -0.68 10.91 -0.75
N GLN A 159 0.58 10.53 -0.99
CA GLN A 159 1.74 11.45 -0.89
C GLN A 159 1.63 12.65 -1.83
N TYR A 160 0.82 12.54 -2.89
CA TYR A 160 0.53 13.62 -3.83
C TYR A 160 -0.73 14.42 -3.49
N GLY A 161 -1.36 14.14 -2.34
CA GLY A 161 -2.65 14.75 -1.96
C GLY A 161 -3.83 14.28 -2.81
N LEU A 162 -3.62 13.25 -3.65
CA LEU A 162 -4.64 12.60 -4.45
C LEU A 162 -5.48 11.68 -3.56
N ASP A 163 -6.75 11.47 -3.95
CA ASP A 163 -7.63 10.57 -3.22
C ASP A 163 -7.30 9.12 -3.58
N TRP A 164 -6.74 8.37 -2.61
CA TRP A 164 -6.41 6.98 -2.82
C TRP A 164 -7.60 6.15 -3.26
N ARG A 165 -8.84 6.47 -2.87
CA ARG A 165 -10.02 5.68 -3.27
C ARG A 165 -10.25 5.68 -4.78
N THR A 166 -9.74 6.70 -5.47
CA THR A 166 -9.94 6.88 -6.92
C THR A 166 -8.65 6.74 -7.74
N HIS A 167 -7.47 6.91 -7.15
CA HIS A 167 -6.21 6.99 -7.89
C HIS A 167 -5.22 5.84 -7.59
N TRP A 168 -5.53 4.93 -6.66
CA TRP A 168 -4.64 3.84 -6.28
C TRP A 168 -4.39 2.80 -7.40
N LEU A 169 -5.34 2.67 -8.34
CA LEU A 169 -5.24 1.78 -9.49
C LEU A 169 -5.81 2.47 -10.72
N LEU A 170 -4.94 2.82 -11.67
CA LEU A 170 -5.28 3.48 -12.93
C LEU A 170 -4.69 2.71 -14.10
N THR A 171 -5.21 2.91 -15.32
CA THR A 171 -4.45 2.50 -16.50
C THR A 171 -3.18 3.35 -16.59
N LYS A 172 -2.14 2.82 -17.23
CA LYS A 172 -0.90 3.57 -17.46
C LYS A 172 -1.15 4.90 -18.17
N GLU A 173 -2.03 4.93 -19.17
CA GLU A 173 -2.36 6.18 -19.86
C GLU A 173 -3.04 7.19 -18.91
N ALA A 174 -3.99 6.73 -18.08
CA ALA A 174 -4.67 7.59 -17.12
C ALA A 174 -3.71 8.11 -16.03
N ALA A 175 -2.76 7.29 -15.58
CA ALA A 175 -1.77 7.69 -14.58
C ALA A 175 -0.79 8.74 -15.15
N MET A 176 -0.32 8.55 -16.39
CA MET A 176 0.51 9.53 -17.12
C MET A 176 -0.24 10.84 -17.40
N ALA A 177 -1.53 10.79 -17.69
CA ALA A 177 -2.36 11.99 -17.85
C ALA A 177 -2.65 12.71 -16.53
N SER A 178 -2.51 12.02 -15.40
CA SER A 178 -2.86 12.51 -14.06
C SER A 178 -1.65 13.11 -13.34
N HIS A 179 -0.66 12.28 -12.98
CA HIS A 179 0.39 12.65 -12.04
C HIS A 179 1.76 12.03 -12.36
N MET A 180 1.83 10.99 -13.19
CA MET A 180 3.09 10.39 -13.62
C MET A 180 3.71 11.21 -14.75
N GLY A 181 4.95 11.64 -14.56
CA GLY A 181 5.79 12.19 -15.63
C GLY A 181 6.65 11.10 -16.26
N ASP A 182 7.94 11.35 -16.36
CA ASP A 182 8.88 10.44 -17.02
C ASP A 182 9.07 9.15 -16.20
N LEU A 183 8.95 8.01 -16.89
CA LEU A 183 9.33 6.71 -16.36
C LEU A 183 10.85 6.59 -16.38
N ASP A 184 11.42 6.11 -15.28
CA ASP A 184 12.85 5.91 -15.12
C ASP A 184 13.08 4.52 -14.53
N PRO A 185 13.40 3.50 -15.34
CA PRO A 185 13.57 2.16 -14.82
C PRO A 185 14.81 2.10 -13.90
N ARG A 186 14.63 1.60 -12.69
CA ARG A 186 15.74 1.16 -11.83
C ARG A 186 16.21 -0.23 -12.25
N ASP A 187 17.50 -0.48 -12.15
CA ASP A 187 18.04 -1.82 -12.38
C ASP A 187 17.78 -2.77 -11.19
N ASP A 188 18.01 -4.06 -11.41
CA ASP A 188 17.77 -5.08 -10.38
C ASP A 188 18.72 -4.94 -9.17
N ASP A 189 19.92 -4.40 -9.35
CA ASP A 189 20.90 -4.20 -8.28
C ASP A 189 20.42 -3.08 -7.34
N GLU A 190 19.93 -1.97 -7.88
CA GLU A 190 19.31 -0.88 -7.11
C GLU A 190 18.13 -1.38 -6.27
N TRP A 191 17.27 -2.24 -6.83
CA TRP A 191 16.17 -2.82 -6.06
C TRP A 191 16.63 -3.77 -4.96
N GLU A 192 17.70 -4.52 -5.21
CA GLU A 192 18.27 -5.41 -4.20
C GLU A 192 18.92 -4.61 -3.06
N GLU A 193 19.54 -3.46 -3.35
CA GLU A 193 20.01 -2.53 -2.31
C GLU A 193 18.87 -2.02 -1.43
N ILE A 194 17.74 -1.63 -2.03
CA ILE A 194 16.54 -1.24 -1.29
C ILE A 194 16.06 -2.38 -0.41
N ARG A 195 15.93 -3.60 -0.95
CA ARG A 195 15.51 -4.79 -0.20
C ARG A 195 16.42 -5.07 1.00
N LYS A 196 17.74 -4.94 0.83
CA LYS A 196 18.72 -5.06 1.91
C LYS A 196 18.51 -3.98 2.97
N SER A 197 18.29 -2.73 2.56
CA SER A 197 18.00 -1.61 3.47
C SER A 197 16.74 -1.84 4.30
N LEU A 198 15.67 -2.38 3.72
CA LEU A 198 14.44 -2.72 4.47
C LEU A 198 14.65 -3.83 5.51
N SER A 199 15.66 -4.67 5.30
CA SER A 199 16.04 -5.75 6.22
C SER A 199 17.04 -5.31 7.28
N ASP A 200 17.54 -4.06 7.21
CA ASP A 200 18.50 -3.52 8.15
C ASP A 200 17.85 -3.34 9.54
N PRO A 201 18.39 -3.95 10.61
CA PRO A 201 17.88 -3.77 11.97
C PRO A 201 17.97 -2.33 12.51
N TYR A 202 18.69 -1.43 11.85
CA TYR A 202 18.74 0.00 12.18
C TYR A 202 17.68 0.82 11.45
N PHE A 203 17.20 0.37 10.27
CA PHE A 203 16.15 1.05 9.53
C PHE A 203 14.77 0.63 10.05
N TYR A 204 14.06 1.54 10.72
CA TYR A 204 12.80 1.24 11.43
C TYR A 204 12.86 -0.05 12.26
N HIS A 205 14.00 -0.33 12.90
CA HIS A 205 14.20 -1.55 13.69
C HIS A 205 14.06 -2.87 12.90
N GLY A 206 14.26 -2.84 11.58
CA GLY A 206 14.01 -3.99 10.70
C GLY A 206 12.52 -4.33 10.56
N TYR A 207 11.63 -3.36 10.79
CA TYR A 207 10.18 -3.56 10.72
C TYR A 207 9.74 -4.15 9.38
N TRP A 208 10.14 -3.52 8.27
CA TRP A 208 9.68 -3.88 6.93
C TRP A 208 10.16 -5.26 6.49
N GLY A 209 11.48 -5.50 6.46
CA GLY A 209 12.07 -6.78 6.06
C GLY A 209 12.03 -7.88 7.14
N GLY A 210 11.32 -7.67 8.24
CA GLY A 210 11.26 -8.59 9.37
C GLY A 210 9.85 -8.83 9.87
N VAL A 211 9.33 -7.93 10.70
CA VAL A 211 8.05 -8.14 11.39
C VAL A 211 6.86 -7.96 10.45
N ALA A 212 6.83 -6.87 9.67
CA ALA A 212 5.73 -6.57 8.76
C ALA A 212 5.63 -7.62 7.65
N ASP A 213 6.74 -7.92 6.97
CA ASP A 213 6.80 -8.94 5.90
C ASP A 213 6.23 -10.30 6.35
N ARG A 214 6.67 -10.80 7.51
CA ARG A 214 6.14 -12.04 8.10
C ARG A 214 4.65 -11.94 8.42
N ARG A 215 4.20 -10.83 9.01
CA ARG A 215 2.78 -10.66 9.37
C ARG A 215 1.89 -10.54 8.13
N ILE A 216 2.38 -9.93 7.05
CA ILE A 216 1.71 -9.88 5.74
C ILE A 216 1.59 -11.29 5.15
N GLU A 217 2.67 -12.07 5.16
CA GLU A 217 2.67 -13.46 4.68
C GLU A 217 1.63 -14.30 5.42
N GLU A 218 1.70 -14.34 6.75
CA GLU A 218 0.75 -15.08 7.58
C GLU A 218 -0.69 -14.62 7.38
N LEU A 219 -0.94 -13.33 7.14
CA LEU A 219 -2.27 -12.81 6.84
C LEU A 219 -2.78 -13.40 5.52
N PHE A 220 -2.00 -13.34 4.44
CA PHE A 220 -2.45 -13.83 3.15
C PHE A 220 -2.61 -15.34 3.08
N GLU A 221 -1.80 -16.10 3.84
CA GLU A 221 -1.93 -17.55 3.98
C GLU A 221 -3.22 -17.96 4.70
N THR A 222 -3.65 -17.17 5.70
CA THR A 222 -4.81 -17.49 6.54
C THR A 222 -6.09 -16.75 6.14
N LEU A 223 -6.01 -15.81 5.20
CA LEU A 223 -7.15 -15.05 4.72
C LEU A 223 -8.14 -15.96 3.98
N ASP A 224 -9.40 -15.95 4.41
CA ASP A 224 -10.48 -16.61 3.70
C ASP A 224 -10.92 -15.78 2.48
N TRP A 225 -10.26 -16.02 1.36
CA TRP A 225 -10.55 -15.36 0.08
C TRP A 225 -11.94 -15.68 -0.47
N GLU A 226 -12.54 -16.82 -0.09
CA GLU A 226 -13.87 -17.21 -0.56
C GLU A 226 -14.94 -16.32 0.08
N CYS A 227 -14.77 -15.93 1.34
CA CYS A 227 -15.66 -14.98 2.03
C CYS A 227 -15.66 -13.58 1.41
N LEU A 228 -14.68 -13.24 0.57
CA LEU A 228 -14.62 -11.95 -0.14
C LEU A 228 -15.36 -11.96 -1.49
N ARG A 229 -15.72 -13.15 -2.00
CA ARG A 229 -16.39 -13.29 -3.29
C ARG A 229 -17.78 -12.67 -3.25
N GLY A 230 -18.13 -11.95 -4.31
CA GLY A 230 -19.42 -11.25 -4.42
C GLY A 230 -19.55 -9.98 -3.57
N LEU A 231 -18.61 -9.68 -2.67
CA LEU A 231 -18.61 -8.43 -1.92
C LEU A 231 -18.30 -7.22 -2.81
N SER A 232 -18.85 -6.07 -2.44
CA SER A 232 -18.49 -4.76 -2.98
C SER A 232 -17.12 -4.31 -2.46
N GLU A 233 -16.49 -3.32 -3.12
CA GLU A 233 -15.22 -2.77 -2.66
C GLU A 233 -15.30 -2.17 -1.25
N ALA A 234 -16.44 -1.54 -0.90
CA ALA A 234 -16.64 -0.97 0.43
C ALA A 234 -16.72 -2.05 1.53
N GLU A 235 -17.38 -3.18 1.24
CA GLU A 235 -17.44 -4.32 2.16
C GLU A 235 -16.08 -5.01 2.32
N ILE A 236 -15.32 -5.14 1.22
CA ILE A 236 -13.93 -5.60 1.25
C ILE A 236 -13.07 -4.64 2.07
N GLU A 237 -13.17 -3.33 1.83
CA GLU A 237 -12.43 -2.31 2.57
C GLU A 237 -12.67 -2.45 4.08
N SER A 238 -13.94 -2.47 4.50
CA SER A 238 -14.29 -2.59 5.92
C SER A 238 -13.74 -3.88 6.53
N SER A 239 -13.91 -5.02 5.85
CA SER A 239 -13.49 -6.33 6.35
C SER A 239 -11.98 -6.46 6.45
N ILE A 240 -11.26 -6.08 5.39
CA ILE A 240 -9.80 -6.21 5.32
C ILE A 240 -9.11 -5.24 6.26
N ARG A 241 -9.60 -4.00 6.39
CA ARG A 241 -9.03 -3.06 7.38
C ARG A 241 -9.13 -3.61 8.80
N ALA A 242 -10.25 -4.20 9.18
CA ALA A 242 -10.40 -4.80 10.51
C ALA A 242 -9.43 -5.97 10.74
N ILE A 243 -9.31 -6.88 9.77
CA ILE A 243 -8.40 -8.04 9.84
C ILE A 243 -6.94 -7.58 9.91
N ALA A 244 -6.53 -6.72 8.97
CA ALA A 244 -5.16 -6.24 8.87
C ALA A 244 -4.76 -5.40 10.09
N ARG A 245 -5.63 -4.51 10.58
CA ARG A 245 -5.39 -3.75 11.80
C ARG A 245 -5.08 -4.66 12.98
N ASN A 246 -5.94 -5.64 13.23
CA ASN A 246 -5.72 -6.61 14.30
C ASN A 246 -4.42 -7.39 14.11
N LYS A 247 -4.04 -7.69 12.86
CA LYS A 247 -2.77 -8.36 12.54
C LYS A 247 -1.55 -7.50 12.84
N PHE A 248 -1.62 -6.18 12.64
CA PHE A 248 -0.46 -5.28 12.82
C PHE A 248 -0.38 -4.57 14.18
N VAL A 249 -1.37 -4.73 15.07
CA VAL A 249 -1.26 -4.23 16.45
C VAL A 249 0.03 -4.73 17.10
N GLY A 250 0.82 -3.80 17.66
CA GLY A 250 2.08 -4.10 18.36
C GLY A 250 3.24 -4.50 17.44
N ALA A 251 3.11 -4.38 16.12
CA ALA A 251 4.13 -4.85 15.17
C ALA A 251 5.41 -4.00 15.24
N TYR A 252 5.29 -2.70 15.44
CA TYR A 252 6.45 -1.83 15.55
C TYR A 252 7.20 -2.03 16.87
N GLU A 253 6.48 -2.19 17.99
CA GLU A 253 7.04 -2.52 19.29
C GLU A 253 7.78 -3.87 19.27
N GLU A 254 7.21 -4.89 18.60
CA GLU A 254 7.90 -6.17 18.38
C GLU A 254 9.21 -5.98 17.62
N ALA A 255 9.23 -5.12 16.59
CA ALA A 255 10.45 -4.82 15.84
C ALA A 255 11.50 -4.13 16.72
N GLN A 256 11.08 -3.16 17.53
CA GLN A 256 11.95 -2.46 18.50
C GLN A 256 12.58 -3.44 19.50
N GLU A 257 11.80 -4.32 20.11
CA GLU A 257 12.28 -5.32 21.07
C GLU A 257 13.31 -6.26 20.43
N ARG A 258 13.03 -6.74 19.20
CA ARG A 258 13.95 -7.61 18.45
C ARG A 258 15.27 -6.91 18.12
N ALA A 259 15.23 -5.64 17.76
CA ALA A 259 16.42 -4.86 17.45
C ALA A 259 17.29 -4.64 18.70
N GLN A 260 16.69 -4.54 19.90
CA GLN A 260 17.42 -4.40 21.15
C GLN A 260 18.14 -5.70 21.57
N ILE A 261 17.54 -6.88 21.35
CA ILE A 261 18.14 -8.18 21.68
C ILE A 261 19.40 -8.48 20.82
N ARG A 262 19.48 -7.88 19.63
CA ARG A 262 20.60 -8.10 18.69
C ARG A 262 21.80 -7.15 18.92
N ARG A 263 21.69 -6.20 19.84
CA ARG A 263 22.78 -5.28 20.23
C ARG A 263 23.54 -5.84 21.42
#